data_AF-A0A135VBW7-F1
#
_entry.id   AF-A0A135VBW7-F1
#
_cell.length_a   1.000
_cell.length_b   1.000
_cell.length_c   1.000
_cell.angle_alpha   90.00
_cell.angle_beta   90.00
_cell.angle_gamma   90.00
#
_symmetry.space_group_name_H-M   'P 1'
#
loop_
_entity.id
_entity.type
_entity.pdbx_description
1 polymer ?
#
loop_
_entity_poly.entity_id
_entity_poly.type
_entity_poly.pdbx_seq_one_letter_code
_entity_poly.pdbx_strand_id
1 'polypeptide(L)'
;MRESYWWLLGAFALVVAAVVAILFQDFLPTEPLIIELLATFFGVLIAIALGEAFGANRAESRANWVKNELVEELKEILELTGRDTIDELHSPTWSAVKGTGIPDRIEPGLRRALADAFSVFDIYNYEVRRYKEYSFTANQEDPRLIEFTHHIGETKKRLIISAQTVLEMANP
;
A
#
# COMPACT_ATOMS: atom_id res chain seq x y z
N MET A 1 10.22 18.83 -5.09
CA MET A 1 10.03 20.30 -5.18
C MET A 1 8.76 20.72 -5.94
N ARG A 2 7.66 19.92 -5.96
CA ARG A 2 6.39 20.30 -6.62
C ARG A 2 5.25 20.67 -5.67
N GLU A 3 5.40 20.41 -4.37
CA GLU A 3 4.35 20.66 -3.36
C GLU A 3 4.27 22.13 -2.89
N SER A 4 5.34 22.90 -3.06
CA SER A 4 5.42 24.30 -2.65
C SER A 4 4.69 25.29 -3.57
N TYR A 5 4.28 24.86 -4.77
CA TYR A 5 3.60 25.74 -5.74
C TYR A 5 2.09 25.80 -5.57
N TRP A 6 1.46 24.84 -4.88
CA TRP A 6 0.00 24.79 -4.73
C TRP A 6 -0.52 25.83 -3.74
N TRP A 7 0.21 26.05 -2.64
CA TRP A 7 -0.07 27.14 -1.71
C TRP A 7 0.16 28.51 -2.36
N LEU A 8 1.16 28.63 -3.25
CA LEU A 8 1.39 29.83 -4.05
C LEU A 8 0.28 30.06 -5.08
N LEU A 9 -0.23 29.02 -5.74
CA LEU A 9 -1.37 29.09 -6.65
C LEU A 9 -2.67 29.45 -5.92
N GLY A 10 -2.92 28.86 -4.75
CA GLY A 10 -4.06 29.19 -3.91
C GLY A 10 -3.99 30.63 -3.37
N ALA A 11 -2.83 31.06 -2.88
CA ALA A 11 -2.60 32.44 -2.45
C ALA A 11 -2.69 33.43 -3.61
N PHE A 12 -2.15 33.09 -4.78
CA PHE A 12 -2.23 33.91 -5.99
C PHE A 12 -3.67 34.03 -6.47
N ALA A 13 -4.45 32.95 -6.50
CA ALA A 13 -5.87 32.98 -6.82
C ALA A 13 -6.66 33.86 -5.82
N LEU A 14 -6.30 33.82 -4.54
CA LEU A 14 -6.91 34.65 -3.50
C LEU A 14 -6.57 36.14 -3.64
N VAL A 15 -5.31 36.45 -3.97
CA VAL A 15 -4.85 37.82 -4.26
C VAL A 15 -5.47 38.35 -5.54
N VAL A 16 -5.52 37.55 -6.61
CA VAL A 16 -6.17 37.93 -7.88
C VAL A 16 -7.67 38.12 -7.66
N ALA A 17 -8.34 37.27 -6.87
CA ALA A 17 -9.74 37.44 -6.51
C ALA A 17 -10.00 38.71 -5.70
N ALA A 18 -9.15 39.02 -4.73
CA ALA A 18 -9.23 40.25 -3.95
C ALA A 18 -8.99 41.48 -4.83
N VAL A 19 -7.98 41.45 -5.69
CA VAL A 19 -7.66 42.55 -6.63
C VAL A 19 -8.79 42.74 -7.64
N VAL A 20 -9.37 41.68 -8.18
CA VAL A 20 -10.55 41.76 -9.06
C VAL A 20 -11.77 42.29 -8.29
N ALA A 21 -12.04 41.81 -7.07
CA ALA A 21 -13.14 42.32 -6.26
C ALA A 21 -12.99 43.83 -5.95
N ILE A 22 -11.77 44.29 -5.69
CA ILE A 22 -11.44 45.70 -5.45
C ILE A 22 -11.54 46.52 -6.74
N LEU A 23 -11.02 46.03 -7.87
CA LEU A 23 -11.01 46.75 -9.15
C LEU A 23 -12.42 46.91 -9.75
N PHE A 24 -13.34 45.99 -9.43
CA PHE A 24 -14.73 46.03 -9.92
C PHE A 24 -15.71 46.59 -8.88
N GLN A 25 -15.21 47.06 -7.72
CA GLN A 25 -16.03 47.57 -6.62
C GLN A 25 -16.80 48.85 -7.01
N ASP A 26 -16.24 49.66 -7.90
CA ASP A 26 -16.83 50.92 -8.38
C ASP A 26 -17.67 50.77 -9.67
N PHE A 27 -17.61 49.62 -10.34
CA PHE A 27 -18.22 49.41 -11.67
C PHE A 27 -19.56 48.64 -11.67
N LEU A 28 -19.96 48.08 -10.54
CA LEU A 28 -21.13 47.18 -10.49
C LEU A 28 -22.16 47.71 -9.50
N PRO A 29 -23.19 48.46 -9.95
CA PRO A 29 -24.44 48.52 -9.21
C PRO A 29 -25.07 47.13 -9.26
N THR A 30 -24.71 46.31 -8.27
CA THR A 30 -25.39 45.08 -7.83
C THR A 30 -26.14 44.32 -8.92
N GLU A 31 -25.48 43.36 -9.56
CA GLU A 31 -26.17 42.13 -9.93
C GLU A 31 -25.69 41.02 -8.99
N PRO A 32 -26.53 40.56 -8.03
CA PRO A 32 -26.20 39.42 -7.17
C PRO A 32 -25.75 38.19 -7.98
N LEU A 33 -26.18 38.09 -9.24
CA LEU A 33 -25.78 37.08 -10.21
C LEU A 33 -24.26 36.92 -10.38
N ILE A 34 -23.48 38.02 -10.44
CA ILE A 34 -22.02 37.95 -10.68
C ILE A 34 -21.30 37.47 -9.42
N ILE A 35 -21.72 37.93 -8.25
CA ILE A 35 -21.17 37.52 -6.96
C ILE A 35 -21.51 36.04 -6.69
N GLU A 36 -22.73 35.62 -7.00
CA GLU A 36 -23.16 34.22 -6.93
C GLU A 36 -22.39 33.33 -7.91
N LEU A 37 -22.14 33.78 -9.14
CA LEU A 37 -21.34 33.03 -10.12
C LEU A 37 -19.90 32.85 -9.64
N LEU A 38 -19.28 33.91 -9.10
CA LEU A 38 -17.93 33.86 -8.56
C LEU A 38 -17.85 32.95 -7.34
N ALA A 39 -18.77 33.08 -6.38
CA ALA A 39 -18.84 32.21 -5.21
C ALA A 39 -19.03 30.74 -5.59
N THR A 40 -19.86 30.45 -6.60
CA THR A 40 -20.07 29.11 -7.12
C THR A 40 -18.80 28.55 -7.76
N PHE A 41 -18.11 29.35 -8.58
CA PHE A 41 -16.84 28.95 -9.20
C PHE A 41 -15.75 28.66 -8.16
N PHE A 42 -15.62 29.51 -7.14
CA PHE A 42 -14.69 29.28 -6.02
C PHE A 42 -15.08 28.07 -5.17
N GLY A 43 -16.38 27.85 -4.92
CA GLY A 43 -16.88 26.67 -4.22
C GLY A 43 -16.52 25.37 -4.95
N VAL A 44 -16.61 25.35 -6.27
CA VAL A 44 -16.19 24.21 -7.11
C VAL A 44 -14.69 23.99 -7.03
N LEU A 45 -13.87 25.03 -7.14
CA LEU A 45 -12.40 24.91 -7.03
C LEU A 45 -11.96 24.42 -5.65
N ILE A 46 -12.57 24.93 -4.58
CA ILE A 46 -12.31 24.48 -3.21
C ILE A 46 -12.74 23.02 -3.05
N ALA A 47 -13.90 22.62 -3.57
CA ALA A 47 -14.36 21.23 -3.52
C ALA A 47 -13.41 20.27 -4.25
N ILE A 48 -12.88 20.66 -5.42
CA ILE A 48 -11.89 19.88 -6.16
C ILE A 48 -10.58 19.78 -5.37
N ALA A 49 -10.06 20.89 -4.86
CA ALA A 49 -8.81 20.92 -4.09
C ALA A 49 -8.92 20.12 -2.77
N LEU A 50 -10.06 20.21 -2.07
CA LEU A 50 -10.34 19.40 -0.89
C LEU A 50 -10.50 17.92 -1.27
N GLY A 51 -11.18 17.61 -2.37
CA GLY A 51 -11.32 16.25 -2.88
C GLY A 51 -9.97 15.58 -3.16
N GLU A 52 -9.05 16.31 -3.80
CA GLU A 52 -7.69 15.84 -4.07
C GLU A 52 -6.84 15.73 -2.80
N ALA A 53 -6.89 16.73 -1.91
CA ALA A 53 -6.12 16.73 -0.66
C ALA A 53 -6.58 15.62 0.29
N PHE A 54 -7.89 15.45 0.47
CA PHE A 54 -8.44 14.36 1.27
C PHE A 54 -8.27 12.99 0.60
N GLY A 55 -8.28 12.93 -0.74
CA GLY A 55 -8.00 11.72 -1.50
C GLY A 55 -6.55 11.27 -1.33
N ALA A 56 -5.59 12.19 -1.45
CA ALA A 56 -4.17 11.94 -1.23
C ALA A 56 -3.88 11.49 0.20
N ASN A 57 -4.39 12.21 1.20
CA ASN A 57 -4.23 11.84 2.61
C ASN A 57 -4.87 10.48 2.94
N ARG A 58 -6.04 10.16 2.37
CA ARG A 58 -6.68 8.85 2.53
C ARG A 58 -5.87 7.74 1.87
N ALA A 59 -5.34 7.96 0.67
CA ALA A 59 -4.52 6.98 -0.04
C ALA A 59 -3.20 6.71 0.71
N GLU A 60 -2.58 7.75 1.27
CA GLU A 60 -1.35 7.63 2.05
C GLU A 60 -1.58 6.96 3.40
N SER A 61 -2.65 7.31 4.11
CA SER A 61 -3.06 6.63 5.33
C SER A 61 -3.34 5.14 5.06
N ARG A 62 -4.03 4.81 3.97
CA ARG A 62 -4.28 3.42 3.56
C ARG A 62 -2.99 2.68 3.21
N ALA A 63 -2.08 3.31 2.47
CA ALA A 63 -0.79 2.71 2.12
C ALA A 63 0.07 2.42 3.37
N ASN A 64 0.09 3.35 4.32
CA ASN A 64 0.78 3.16 5.59
C ASN A 64 0.14 2.07 6.46
N TRP A 65 -1.19 1.99 6.48
CA TRP A 65 -1.89 0.90 7.15
C TRP A 65 -1.54 -0.46 6.54
N VAL A 66 -1.66 -0.62 5.21
CA VAL A 66 -1.27 -1.86 4.51
C VAL A 66 0.18 -2.21 4.77
N LYS A 67 1.10 -1.24 4.68
CA LYS A 67 2.52 -1.44 5.00
C LYS A 67 2.70 -2.02 6.40
N ASN A 68 2.08 -1.41 7.41
CA ASN A 68 2.23 -1.84 8.80
C ASN A 68 1.65 -3.25 9.03
N GLU A 69 0.48 -3.55 8.47
CA GLU A 69 -0.11 -4.90 8.54
C GLU A 69 0.77 -5.96 7.88
N LEU A 70 1.29 -5.67 6.67
CA LEU A 70 2.19 -6.60 5.98
C LEU A 70 3.47 -6.87 6.77
N VAL A 71 4.04 -5.83 7.38
CA VAL A 71 5.24 -5.92 8.22
C VAL A 71 4.96 -6.70 9.51
N GLU A 72 3.80 -6.48 10.14
CA GLU A 72 3.43 -7.18 11.36
C GLU A 72 3.18 -8.67 11.10
N GLU A 73 2.43 -9.00 10.06
CA GLU A 73 2.22 -10.40 9.66
C GLU A 73 3.53 -11.11 9.31
N LEU A 74 4.53 -10.40 8.77
CA LEU A 74 5.87 -10.97 8.57
C LEU A 74 6.59 -11.31 9.87
N LYS A 75 6.43 -10.51 10.93
CA LYS A 75 6.99 -10.84 12.26
C LYS A 75 6.32 -12.09 12.81
N GLU A 76 5.00 -12.17 12.74
CA GLU A 76 4.24 -13.34 13.16
C GLU A 76 4.68 -14.59 12.39
N ILE A 77 4.85 -14.48 11.06
CA ILE A 77 5.36 -15.54 10.21
C ILE A 77 6.78 -15.98 10.63
N LEU A 78 7.67 -15.04 10.97
CA LEU A 78 9.01 -15.37 11.44
C LEU A 78 8.97 -16.13 12.77
N GLU A 79 8.10 -15.73 13.70
CA GLU A 79 7.90 -16.45 14.96
C GLU A 79 7.36 -17.87 14.74
N LEU A 80 6.41 -18.02 13.80
CA LEU A 80 5.82 -19.31 13.46
C LEU A 80 6.78 -20.21 12.68
N THR A 81 7.59 -19.66 11.79
CA THR A 81 8.60 -20.43 11.03
C THR A 81 9.76 -20.90 11.90
N GLY A 82 9.94 -20.36 13.11
CA GLY A 82 10.80 -20.96 14.14
C GLY A 82 10.34 -22.34 14.62
N ARG A 83 9.11 -22.76 14.29
CA ARG A 83 8.58 -24.09 14.63
C ARG A 83 8.90 -25.10 13.52
N ASP A 84 9.22 -26.34 13.91
CA ASP A 84 9.48 -27.46 13.00
C ASP A 84 8.18 -28.12 12.51
N THR A 85 7.24 -27.32 11.98
CA THR A 85 6.00 -27.81 11.38
C THR A 85 5.91 -27.44 9.90
N ILE A 86 5.29 -28.34 9.11
CA ILE A 86 5.02 -28.14 7.68
C ILE A 86 3.56 -27.71 7.54
N ASP A 87 3.32 -26.43 7.80
CA ASP A 87 1.99 -25.83 7.73
C ASP A 87 1.94 -24.64 6.79
N GLU A 88 0.77 -24.47 6.16
CA GLU A 88 0.47 -23.27 5.38
C GLU A 88 0.42 -22.09 6.36
N LEU A 89 1.08 -21.01 6.00
CA LEU A 89 1.07 -19.77 6.75
C LEU A 89 -0.17 -18.98 6.32
N HIS A 90 -1.03 -18.67 7.28
CA HIS A 90 -2.22 -17.88 7.01
C HIS A 90 -1.90 -16.39 7.09
N SER A 91 -2.28 -15.64 6.06
CA SER A 91 -2.14 -14.19 6.03
C SER A 91 -3.30 -13.56 5.24
N PRO A 92 -4.24 -12.88 5.92
CA PRO A 92 -5.36 -12.21 5.26
C PRO A 92 -4.90 -11.00 4.44
N THR A 93 -3.91 -10.23 4.92
CA THR A 93 -3.45 -9.03 4.22
C THR A 93 -2.70 -9.37 2.94
N TRP A 94 -1.86 -10.41 2.95
CA TRP A 94 -1.12 -10.84 1.76
C TRP A 94 -2.08 -11.41 0.72
N SER A 95 -3.10 -12.14 1.18
CA SER A 95 -4.18 -12.62 0.31
C SER A 95 -4.92 -11.47 -0.38
N ALA A 96 -5.18 -10.37 0.31
CA ALA A 96 -5.78 -9.17 -0.28
C ALA A 96 -4.84 -8.49 -1.29
N VAL A 97 -3.57 -8.34 -0.92
CA VAL A 97 -2.52 -7.72 -1.76
C VAL A 97 -2.28 -8.48 -3.05
N LYS A 98 -2.49 -9.81 -3.07
CA LYS A 98 -2.44 -10.61 -4.30
C LYS A 98 -3.36 -10.10 -5.41
N GLY A 99 -4.57 -9.65 -5.04
CA GLY A 99 -5.58 -9.17 -5.98
C GLY A 99 -5.45 -7.69 -6.32
N THR A 100 -4.92 -6.88 -5.40
CA THR A 100 -4.89 -5.41 -5.52
C THR A 100 -3.50 -4.83 -5.80
N GLY A 101 -2.45 -5.64 -5.65
CA GLY A 101 -1.06 -5.18 -5.67
C GLY A 101 -0.65 -4.47 -4.39
N ILE A 102 0.68 -4.30 -4.22
CA ILE A 102 1.25 -3.50 -3.14
C ILE A 102 1.13 -2.01 -3.51
N PRO A 103 0.60 -1.14 -2.63
CA PRO A 103 0.39 0.27 -2.94
C PRO A 103 1.66 0.98 -3.45
N ASP A 104 1.55 1.70 -4.57
CA ASP A 104 2.66 2.45 -5.19
C ASP A 104 3.22 3.58 -4.32
N ARG A 105 2.45 4.01 -3.31
CA ARG A 105 2.81 5.06 -2.36
C ARG A 105 3.81 4.60 -1.29
N ILE A 106 4.05 3.30 -1.16
CA ILE A 106 5.10 2.77 -0.29
C ILE A 106 6.47 3.09 -0.91
N GLU A 107 7.46 3.39 -0.07
CA GLU A 107 8.84 3.65 -0.50
C GLU A 107 9.31 2.57 -1.49
N PRO A 108 9.86 2.93 -2.67
CA PRO A 108 10.10 1.97 -3.76
C PRO A 108 10.98 0.78 -3.37
N GLY A 109 12.00 0.97 -2.52
CA GLY A 109 12.85 -0.09 -2.01
C GLY A 109 12.07 -1.08 -1.15
N LEU A 110 11.37 -0.59 -0.13
CA LEU A 110 10.53 -1.38 0.76
C LEU A 110 9.39 -2.07 -0.01
N ARG A 111 8.82 -1.40 -1.01
CA ARG A 111 7.80 -1.98 -1.89
C ARG A 111 8.33 -3.17 -2.66
N ARG A 112 9.55 -3.07 -3.20
CA ARG A 112 10.21 -4.19 -3.88
C ARG A 112 10.49 -5.33 -2.91
N ALA A 113 11.05 -5.03 -1.74
CA ALA A 113 11.33 -6.05 -0.71
C ALA A 113 10.05 -6.79 -0.27
N LEU A 114 8.94 -6.06 -0.08
CA LEU A 114 7.62 -6.64 0.21
C LEU A 114 7.12 -7.51 -0.94
N ALA A 115 7.33 -7.09 -2.20
CA ALA A 115 6.94 -7.88 -3.37
C ALA A 115 7.74 -9.19 -3.48
N ASP A 116 9.04 -9.13 -3.21
CA ASP A 116 9.92 -10.29 -3.21
C ASP A 116 9.54 -11.26 -2.09
N ALA A 117 9.32 -10.74 -0.88
CA ALA A 117 8.83 -11.54 0.25
C ALA A 117 7.46 -12.19 -0.07
N PHE A 118 6.55 -11.44 -0.69
CA PHE A 118 5.24 -11.93 -1.16
C PHE A 118 5.35 -13.10 -2.11
N SER A 119 6.23 -12.99 -3.11
CA SER A 119 6.50 -14.07 -4.06
C SER A 119 7.00 -15.35 -3.34
N VAL A 120 7.93 -15.21 -2.40
CA VAL A 120 8.48 -16.35 -1.67
C VAL A 120 7.44 -16.97 -0.73
N PHE A 121 6.61 -16.16 -0.06
CA PHE A 121 5.50 -16.63 0.76
C PHE A 121 4.48 -17.46 -0.05
N ASP A 122 4.11 -16.99 -1.23
CA ASP A 122 3.19 -17.70 -2.14
C ASP A 122 3.79 -19.04 -2.60
N ILE A 123 5.09 -19.07 -2.92
CA ILE A 123 5.80 -20.31 -3.28
C ILE A 123 5.82 -21.28 -2.09
N TYR A 124 6.12 -20.81 -0.88
CA TYR A 124 6.14 -21.65 0.32
C TYR A 124 4.78 -22.33 0.53
N ASN A 125 3.70 -21.55 0.53
CA ASN A 125 2.35 -22.08 0.73
C ASN A 125 1.93 -23.03 -0.40
N TYR A 126 2.36 -22.76 -1.64
CA TYR A 126 2.13 -23.66 -2.77
C TYR A 126 2.81 -25.02 -2.57
N GLU A 127 4.09 -25.04 -2.16
CA GLU A 127 4.82 -26.29 -1.92
C GLU A 127 4.24 -27.07 -0.73
N VAL A 128 3.86 -26.39 0.36
CA VAL A 128 3.20 -27.03 1.50
C VAL A 128 1.87 -27.66 1.06
N ARG A 129 1.08 -26.98 0.25
CA ARG A 129 -0.18 -27.51 -0.26
C ARG A 129 0.04 -28.76 -1.11
N ARG A 130 1.01 -28.73 -2.03
CA ARG A 130 1.38 -29.89 -2.84
C ARG A 130 1.84 -31.07 -1.99
N TYR A 131 2.64 -30.81 -0.96
CA TYR A 131 3.07 -31.85 -0.02
C TYR A 131 1.87 -32.46 0.71
N LYS A 132 0.98 -31.62 1.27
CA LYS A 132 -0.24 -32.08 1.96
C LYS A 132 -1.10 -32.93 1.02
N GLU A 133 -1.42 -32.42 -0.17
CA GLU A 133 -2.19 -33.15 -1.20
C GLU A 133 -1.55 -34.50 -1.58
N TYR A 134 -0.24 -34.53 -1.79
CA TYR A 134 0.47 -35.76 -2.18
C TYR A 134 0.53 -36.78 -1.03
N SER A 135 0.86 -36.32 0.18
CA SER A 135 1.00 -37.17 1.39
C SER A 135 -0.28 -37.89 1.79
N PHE A 136 -1.46 -37.40 1.41
CA PHE A 136 -2.72 -38.13 1.62
C PHE A 136 -2.82 -39.44 0.81
N THR A 137 -2.08 -39.53 -0.30
CA THR A 137 -2.19 -40.66 -1.24
C THR A 137 -0.91 -41.49 -1.34
N ALA A 138 0.23 -40.92 -0.93
CA ALA A 138 1.52 -41.55 -1.01
C ALA A 138 1.84 -42.40 0.23
N ASN A 139 2.67 -43.43 0.06
CA ASN A 139 3.27 -44.15 1.18
C ASN A 139 4.29 -43.22 1.88
N GLN A 140 4.44 -43.33 3.22
CA GLN A 140 5.30 -42.43 4.00
C GLN A 140 6.79 -42.51 3.60
N GLU A 141 7.22 -43.60 2.97
CA GLU A 141 8.59 -43.81 2.49
C GLU A 141 8.81 -43.37 1.02
N ASP A 142 7.84 -42.67 0.41
CA ASP A 142 7.97 -42.20 -0.97
C ASP A 142 9.09 -41.16 -1.11
N PRO A 143 10.11 -41.38 -1.97
CA PRO A 143 11.20 -40.43 -2.20
C PRO A 143 10.74 -39.02 -2.58
N ARG A 144 9.57 -38.88 -3.21
CA ARG A 144 9.01 -37.58 -3.57
C ARG A 144 8.58 -36.76 -2.35
N LEU A 145 8.14 -37.42 -1.26
CA LEU A 145 7.83 -36.71 -0.01
C LEU A 145 9.09 -36.09 0.62
N ILE A 146 10.23 -36.78 0.48
CA ILE A 146 11.53 -36.26 0.92
C ILE A 146 11.93 -35.05 0.07
N GLU A 147 11.74 -35.13 -1.25
CA GLU A 147 11.99 -34.01 -2.18
C GLU A 147 11.12 -32.80 -1.84
N PHE A 148 9.81 -32.98 -1.64
CA PHE A 148 8.92 -31.90 -1.19
C PHE A 148 9.37 -31.27 0.12
N THR A 149 9.74 -32.09 1.11
CA THR A 149 10.23 -31.60 2.41
C THR A 149 11.49 -30.74 2.24
N HIS A 150 12.41 -31.17 1.37
CA HIS A 150 13.60 -30.39 1.02
C HIS A 150 13.23 -29.05 0.36
N HIS A 151 12.33 -29.03 -0.63
CA HIS A 151 11.89 -27.79 -1.28
C HIS A 151 11.18 -26.82 -0.33
N ILE A 152 10.33 -27.34 0.56
CA ILE A 152 9.67 -26.55 1.62
C ILE A 152 10.73 -25.96 2.55
N GLY A 153 11.73 -26.74 2.96
CA GLY A 153 12.84 -26.27 3.80
C GLY A 153 13.65 -25.15 3.14
N GLU A 154 14.01 -25.29 1.87
CA GLU A 154 14.73 -24.25 1.13
C GLU A 154 13.90 -22.97 0.94
N THR A 155 12.61 -23.12 0.63
CA THR A 155 11.72 -21.96 0.48
C THR A 155 11.47 -21.26 1.80
N LYS A 156 11.35 -22.02 2.91
CA LYS A 156 11.25 -21.49 4.27
C LYS A 156 12.47 -20.63 4.63
N LYS A 157 13.70 -21.09 4.33
CA LYS A 157 14.92 -20.29 4.53
C LYS A 157 14.88 -18.98 3.74
N ARG A 158 14.48 -19.04 2.47
CA ARG A 158 14.34 -17.85 1.62
C ARG A 158 13.29 -16.88 2.16
N LEU A 159 12.19 -17.40 2.70
CA LEU A 159 11.13 -16.59 3.31
C LEU A 159 11.67 -15.84 4.53
N ILE A 160 12.41 -16.54 5.39
CA ILE A 160 13.05 -15.93 6.57
C ILE A 160 13.97 -14.78 6.18
N ILE A 161 14.87 -15.02 5.20
CA ILE A 161 15.81 -13.99 4.73
C ILE A 161 15.04 -12.79 4.16
N SER A 162 14.03 -13.04 3.34
CA SER A 162 13.25 -11.98 2.69
C SER A 162 12.46 -11.16 3.73
N ALA A 163 11.90 -11.82 4.74
CA ALA A 163 11.21 -11.18 5.85
C ALA A 163 12.16 -10.30 6.68
N GLN A 164 13.36 -10.80 6.99
CA GLN A 164 14.39 -10.04 7.69
C GLN A 164 14.79 -8.78 6.91
N THR A 165 15.00 -8.89 5.60
CA THR A 165 15.28 -7.72 4.75
C THR A 165 14.17 -6.67 4.83
N VAL A 166 12.89 -7.09 4.77
CA VAL A 166 11.76 -6.16 4.92
C VAL A 166 11.78 -5.47 6.29
N LEU A 167 12.06 -6.21 7.36
CA LEU A 167 12.08 -5.67 8.72
C LEU A 167 13.21 -4.68 8.97
N GLU A 168 14.39 -4.94 8.40
CA GLU A 168 15.53 -4.02 8.42
C GLU A 168 15.20 -2.73 7.66
N MET A 169 14.55 -2.82 6.50
CA MET A 169 14.15 -1.65 5.71
C MET A 169 12.99 -0.86 6.34
N ALA A 170 12.11 -1.53 7.08
CA ALA A 170 10.98 -0.90 7.75
C ALA A 170 11.36 -0.19 9.06
N ASN A 171 12.49 -0.55 9.68
CA ASN A 171 13.03 0.04 10.91
C ASN A 171 14.45 0.61 10.68
N PRO A 172 14.59 1.72 9.95
CA PRO A 172 15.89 2.33 9.63
C PRO A 172 16.58 2.98 10.84
#